data_AF-A0A2U1SSR8-F1
#
_entry.id   AF-A0A2U1SSR8-F1
#
_cell.length_a   1.000
_cell.length_b   1.000
_cell.length_c   1.000
_cell.angle_alpha   90.00
_cell.angle_beta   90.00
_cell.angle_gamma   90.00
#
_symmetry.space_group_name_H-M   'P 1'
#
loop_
_entity.id
_entity.type
_entity.pdbx_description
1 polymer ?
#
loop_
_entity_poly.entity_id
_entity_poly.type
_entity_poly.pdbx_seq_one_letter_code
_entity_poly.pdbx_strand_id
1 'polypeptide(L)'
;MDVTHPTTGVAIMADKDTTMAINLVGDDSDVARKYDLGARNRRLAKIQPGRPAKVSAEQIEADEIDRLASRTIGWRGVALDGADVEFSAAAAKKLYTRFPWLRVQVAEFIEDRANFLKV
;
A
#
# COMPACT_ATOMS: atom_id res chain seq x y z
N MET A 1 3.71 10.82 1.48
CA MET A 1 4.44 10.66 0.21
C MET A 1 3.66 11.38 -0.88
N ASP A 2 4.28 12.31 -1.59
CA ASP A 2 3.69 12.88 -2.80
C ASP A 2 3.77 11.86 -3.93
N VAL A 3 2.69 11.72 -4.70
CA VAL A 3 2.63 10.76 -5.80
C VAL A 3 3.23 11.39 -7.04
N THR A 4 4.12 10.66 -7.71
CA THR A 4 4.79 11.13 -8.92
C THR A 4 4.29 10.38 -10.15
N HIS A 5 4.29 11.05 -11.30
CA HIS A 5 3.96 10.42 -12.57
C HIS A 5 5.07 9.43 -12.96
N PRO A 6 4.75 8.16 -13.28
CA PRO A 6 5.73 7.08 -13.36
C PRO A 6 6.77 7.23 -14.48
N THR A 7 6.50 8.04 -15.50
CA THR A 7 7.45 8.28 -16.60
C THR A 7 8.27 9.54 -16.41
N THR A 8 7.73 10.56 -15.75
CA THR A 8 8.35 11.90 -15.68
C THR A 8 8.95 12.20 -14.32
N GLY A 9 8.56 11.48 -13.26
CA GLY A 9 8.96 11.73 -11.89
C GLY A 9 8.36 13.01 -11.29
N VAL A 10 7.52 13.74 -12.04
CA VAL A 10 6.90 14.99 -11.58
C VAL A 10 5.72 14.67 -10.68
N ALA A 11 5.55 15.42 -9.59
CA ALA A 11 4.40 15.29 -8.70
C ALA A 11 3.08 15.46 -9.47
N ILE A 12 2.14 14.55 -9.23
CA ILE A 12 0.80 14.63 -9.80
C ILE A 12 0.03 15.69 -9.02
N MET A 13 -0.58 16.63 -9.74
CA MET A 13 -1.38 17.70 -9.15
C MET A 13 -2.82 17.23 -8.97
N ALA A 14 -3.38 17.45 -7.77
CA ALA A 14 -4.80 17.24 -7.49
C ALA A 14 -5.64 18.45 -7.91
N ASP A 15 -5.10 19.65 -7.69
CA ASP A 15 -5.63 20.92 -8.18
C ASP A 15 -4.48 21.87 -8.53
N LYS A 16 -4.76 23.16 -8.72
CA LYS A 16 -3.75 24.16 -9.12
C LYS A 16 -2.57 24.28 -8.16
N ASP A 17 -2.81 24.12 -6.86
CA ASP A 17 -1.86 24.46 -5.79
C ASP A 17 -1.54 23.26 -4.88
N THR A 18 -2.18 22.10 -5.12
CA THR A 18 -2.20 20.95 -4.22
C THR A 18 -1.73 19.68 -4.94
N THR A 19 -0.63 19.06 -4.48
CA THR A 19 -0.18 17.75 -4.99
C THR A 19 -1.07 16.59 -4.53
N MET A 20 -1.15 15.50 -5.28
CA MET A 20 -1.73 14.24 -4.82
C MET A 20 -0.75 13.56 -3.87
N ALA A 21 -1.24 13.06 -2.72
CA ALA A 21 -0.40 12.44 -1.71
C ALA A 21 -1.06 11.24 -1.04
N ILE A 22 -0.25 10.25 -0.67
CA ILE A 22 -0.65 9.10 0.15
C ILE A 22 0.00 9.24 1.55
N ASN A 23 -0.81 9.07 2.59
CA ASN A 23 -0.36 9.07 3.98
C ASN A 23 -0.11 7.62 4.41
N LEU A 24 1.12 7.35 4.84
CA LEU A 24 1.61 6.01 5.12
C LEU A 24 2.17 5.94 6.54
N VAL A 25 2.07 4.78 7.18
CA VAL A 25 2.83 4.43 8.38
C VAL A 25 3.98 3.51 8.03
N GLY A 26 5.09 3.63 8.76
CA GLY A 26 6.27 2.78 8.57
C GLY A 26 6.05 1.36 9.09
N ASP A 27 6.90 0.44 8.63
CA ASP A 27 6.83 -0.99 9.00
C ASP A 27 7.09 -1.24 10.50
N ASP A 28 7.74 -0.31 11.20
CA ASP A 28 7.98 -0.40 12.64
C ASP A 28 6.79 0.11 13.49
N SER A 29 5.71 0.57 12.86
CA SER A 29 4.50 1.02 13.57
C SER A 29 3.74 -0.15 14.20
N ASP A 30 3.01 0.13 15.28
CA ASP A 30 2.15 -0.87 15.93
C ASP A 30 1.08 -1.44 14.99
N VAL A 31 0.56 -0.60 14.08
CA VAL A 31 -0.43 -0.99 13.07
C VAL A 31 0.18 -2.00 12.10
N ALA A 32 1.35 -1.70 11.53
CA ALA A 32 2.05 -2.59 10.61
C ALA A 32 2.42 -3.92 11.28
N ARG A 33 3.01 -3.86 12.48
CA ARG A 33 3.41 -5.04 13.25
C ARG A 33 2.22 -5.94 13.58
N LYS A 34 1.10 -5.37 14.03
CA LYS A 34 -0.12 -6.13 14.33
C LYS A 34 -0.68 -6.81 13.09
N TYR A 35 -0.69 -6.11 11.96
CA TYR A 35 -1.14 -6.68 10.69
C TYR A 35 -0.27 -7.87 10.27
N ASP A 36 1.06 -7.72 10.31
CA ASP A 36 2.00 -8.73 9.86
C ASP A 36 1.95 -10.00 10.70
N LEU A 37 1.87 -9.85 12.03
CA LEU A 37 1.66 -10.97 12.94
C LEU A 37 0.35 -11.69 12.63
N GLY A 38 -0.73 -10.95 12.40
CA GLY A 38 -2.02 -11.49 11.99
C GLY A 38 -1.95 -12.26 10.66
N ALA A 39 -1.29 -11.69 9.65
CA ALA A 39 -1.11 -12.32 8.34
C ALA A 39 -0.27 -13.60 8.43
N ARG A 40 0.85 -13.57 9.17
CA ARG A 40 1.70 -14.74 9.42
C ARG A 40 0.94 -15.84 10.15
N ASN A 41 0.20 -15.50 11.21
CA ASN A 41 -0.62 -16.47 11.95
C ASN A 41 -1.70 -17.11 11.06
N ARG A 42 -2.39 -16.31 10.23
CA ARG A 42 -3.35 -16.84 9.25
C ARG A 42 -2.71 -17.78 8.25
N ARG A 43 -1.48 -17.50 7.80
CA ARG A 43 -0.73 -18.37 6.88
C ARG A 43 -0.33 -19.67 7.57
N LEU A 44 0.21 -19.61 8.79
CA LEU A 44 0.60 -20.80 9.57
C LEU A 44 -0.60 -21.71 9.85
N ALA A 45 -1.76 -21.16 10.19
CA ALA A 45 -2.98 -21.93 10.43
C ALA A 45 -3.49 -22.69 9.19
N LYS A 46 -3.10 -22.27 7.98
CA LYS A 46 -3.45 -22.94 6.71
C LYS A 46 -2.45 -24.02 6.30
N ILE A 47 -1.30 -24.12 6.97
CA ILE A 47 -0.30 -25.16 6.69
C ILE A 47 -0.82 -26.49 7.24
N GLN A 48 -0.97 -27.48 6.38
CA GLN A 48 -1.35 -28.84 6.77
C GLN A 48 -0.11 -29.73 6.85
N PRO A 49 0.07 -30.51 7.92
CA PRO A 49 1.15 -31.49 8.00
C PRO A 49 1.15 -32.43 6.80
N GLY A 50 2.31 -32.64 6.19
CA GLY A 50 2.47 -33.57 5.05
C GLY A 50 1.94 -33.07 3.71
N ARG A 51 1.47 -31.82 3.59
CA ARG A 51 1.12 -31.20 2.30
C ARG A 51 1.92 -29.93 2.01
N PRO A 52 2.50 -29.80 0.81
CA PRO A 52 3.17 -28.57 0.41
C PRO A 52 2.17 -27.43 0.30
N ALA A 53 2.55 -26.25 0.80
CA ALA A 53 1.74 -25.06 0.66
C ALA A 53 1.63 -24.67 -0.83
N LYS A 54 0.40 -24.60 -1.34
CA LYS A 54 0.14 -24.06 -2.68
C LYS A 54 0.01 -22.55 -2.58
N VAL A 55 1.09 -21.85 -2.90
CA VAL A 55 1.10 -20.39 -3.02
C VAL A 55 1.22 -20.05 -4.51
N SER A 56 0.26 -19.31 -5.05
CA SER A 56 0.30 -18.82 -6.43
C SER A 56 0.86 -17.40 -6.50
N ALA A 57 1.26 -16.96 -7.69
CA ALA A 57 1.75 -15.60 -7.91
C ALA A 57 0.66 -14.56 -7.59
N GLU A 58 -0.59 -14.84 -7.95
CA GLU A 58 -1.75 -14.00 -7.68
C GLU A 58 -2.01 -13.86 -6.18
N GLN A 59 -1.79 -14.93 -5.41
CA GLN A 59 -1.90 -14.87 -3.95
C GLN A 59 -0.80 -14.00 -3.34
N ILE A 60 0.44 -14.08 -3.85
CA ILE A 60 1.55 -13.23 -3.39
C ILE A 60 1.24 -11.77 -3.67
N GLU A 61 0.76 -11.48 -4.87
CA GLU A 61 0.38 -10.11 -5.26
C GLU A 61 -0.78 -9.57 -4.42
N ALA A 62 -1.80 -10.38 -4.16
CA ALA A 62 -2.91 -10.01 -3.30
C ALA A 62 -2.47 -9.75 -1.86
N ASP A 63 -1.58 -10.58 -1.31
CA ASP A 63 -1.02 -10.40 0.02
C ASP A 63 -0.20 -9.10 0.12
N GLU A 64 0.55 -8.75 -0.93
CA GLU A 64 1.31 -7.50 -0.99
C GLU A 64 0.37 -6.28 -1.07
N ILE A 65 -0.67 -6.32 -1.91
CA ILE A 65 -1.69 -5.26 -1.96
C ILE A 65 -2.35 -5.06 -0.59
N ASP A 66 -2.69 -6.16 0.07
CA ASP A 66 -3.30 -6.13 1.39
C ASP A 66 -2.35 -5.58 2.46
N ARG A 67 -1.06 -5.94 2.39
CA ARG A 67 -0.01 -5.38 3.24
C ARG A 67 0.08 -3.88 3.04
N LEU A 68 0.27 -3.40 1.81
CA LEU A 68 0.44 -1.96 1.53
C LEU A 68 -0.82 -1.16 1.92
N ALA A 69 -2.01 -1.66 1.61
CA ALA A 69 -3.27 -1.03 2.02
C ALA A 69 -3.42 -0.92 3.54
N SER A 70 -2.83 -1.83 4.32
CA SER A 70 -2.83 -1.74 5.79
C SER A 70 -1.91 -0.65 6.34
N ARG A 71 -0.91 -0.19 5.56
CA ARG A 71 -0.03 0.93 5.91
C ARG A 71 -0.59 2.27 5.45
N THR A 72 -1.56 2.27 4.54
CA THR A 72 -2.25 3.48 4.10
C THR A 72 -3.24 3.92 5.15
N ILE A 73 -3.04 5.13 5.68
CA ILE A 73 -3.90 5.72 6.73
C ILE A 73 -4.70 6.93 6.24
N GLY A 74 -4.51 7.30 4.97
CA GLY A 74 -5.22 8.41 4.34
C GLY A 74 -4.59 8.78 3.00
N TRP A 75 -5.23 9.73 2.32
CA TRP A 75 -4.67 10.38 1.14
C TRP A 75 -5.30 11.74 0.93
N ARG A 76 -4.71 12.52 0.03
CA ARG A 76 -5.19 13.81 -0.44
C ARG A 76 -5.20 13.82 -1.96
N GLY A 77 -6.30 14.29 -2.55
CA GLY A 77 -6.37 14.54 -3.98
C GLY A 77 -6.42 13.29 -4.87
N VAL A 78 -6.88 12.16 -4.34
CA VAL A 78 -7.06 10.94 -5.13
C VAL A 78 -8.44 10.97 -5.79
N ALA A 79 -8.44 11.05 -7.12
CA ALA A 79 -9.64 10.95 -7.95
C ALA A 79 -9.53 9.74 -8.89
N LEU A 80 -10.65 9.04 -9.10
CA LEU A 80 -10.79 7.96 -10.06
C LEU A 80 -11.92 8.28 -11.03
N ASP A 81 -11.62 8.21 -12.32
CA ASP A 81 -12.59 8.42 -13.40
C ASP A 81 -13.36 9.77 -13.27
N GLY A 82 -12.67 10.80 -12.77
CA GLY A 82 -13.21 12.15 -12.59
C GLY A 82 -13.98 12.37 -11.28
N ALA A 83 -14.02 11.38 -10.38
CA ALA A 83 -14.66 11.51 -9.07
C ALA A 83 -13.66 11.35 -7.92
N ASP A 84 -13.77 12.20 -6.91
CA ASP A 84 -13.00 12.09 -5.68
C ASP A 84 -13.30 10.77 -4.96
N VAL A 85 -12.24 10.13 -4.48
CA VAL A 85 -12.34 8.85 -3.77
C VAL A 85 -12.14 9.08 -2.29
N GLU A 86 -13.17 8.81 -1.50
CA GLU A 86 -13.04 8.80 -0.04
C GLU A 86 -12.07 7.69 0.40
N PHE A 87 -11.21 8.03 1.35
CA PHE A 87 -10.25 7.07 1.88
C PHE A 87 -10.95 5.93 2.61
N SER A 88 -10.61 4.70 2.19
CA SER A 88 -10.91 3.48 2.93
C SER A 88 -9.88 2.40 2.57
N ALA A 89 -9.72 1.41 3.45
CA ALA A 89 -8.84 0.27 3.15
C ALA A 89 -9.25 -0.47 1.86
N ALA A 90 -10.55 -0.59 1.60
CA ALA A 90 -11.06 -1.19 0.37
C ALA A 90 -10.73 -0.35 -0.87
N ALA A 91 -10.84 0.98 -0.77
CA ALA A 91 -10.44 1.88 -1.85
C ALA A 91 -8.93 1.82 -2.10
N ALA A 92 -8.10 1.73 -1.04
CA ALA A 92 -6.65 1.60 -1.18
C ALA A 92 -6.26 0.32 -1.92
N LYS A 93 -6.88 -0.82 -1.57
CA LYS A 93 -6.69 -2.08 -2.30
C LYS A 93 -7.06 -1.93 -3.78
N LYS A 94 -8.24 -1.39 -4.09
CA LYS A 94 -8.68 -1.14 -5.47
C LYS A 94 -7.68 -0.27 -6.24
N LEU A 95 -7.16 0.78 -5.59
CA LEU A 95 -6.19 1.68 -6.19
C LEU A 95 -4.88 0.95 -6.52
N TYR A 96 -4.34 0.16 -5.59
CA TYR A 96 -3.09 -0.58 -5.81
C TYR A 96 -3.24 -1.78 -6.75
N THR A 97 -4.43 -2.35 -6.87
CA THR A 97 -4.76 -3.33 -7.92
C THR A 97 -4.81 -2.67 -9.30
N ARG A 98 -5.46 -1.51 -9.42
CA ARG A 98 -5.66 -0.82 -10.71
C ARG A 98 -4.41 -0.13 -11.21
N PHE A 99 -3.56 0.38 -10.32
CA PHE A 99 -2.36 1.14 -10.67
C PHE A 99 -1.10 0.50 -10.06
N PRO A 100 -0.54 -0.54 -10.70
CA PRO A 100 0.68 -1.18 -10.20
C PRO A 100 1.87 -0.23 -10.04
N TRP A 101 1.97 0.82 -10.85
CA TRP A 101 3.02 1.83 -10.72
C TRP A 101 2.93 2.62 -9.41
N LEU A 102 1.72 2.89 -8.93
CA LEU A 102 1.51 3.56 -7.64
C LEU A 102 1.84 2.60 -6.50
N ARG A 103 1.47 1.32 -6.66
CA ARG A 103 1.84 0.27 -5.70
C ARG A 103 3.35 0.21 -5.50
N VAL A 104 4.14 0.29 -6.57
CA VAL A 104 5.61 0.32 -6.50
C VAL A 104 6.11 1.53 -5.73
N GLN A 105 5.64 2.75 -6.03
CA GLN A 105 6.04 3.95 -5.28
C GLN A 105 5.72 3.84 -3.79
N VAL A 106 4.55 3.31 -3.44
CA VAL A 106 4.15 3.10 -2.04
C VAL A 106 5.05 2.06 -1.36
N ALA A 107 5.36 0.96 -2.04
CA ALA A 107 6.26 -0.06 -1.51
C ALA A 107 7.66 0.50 -1.24
N GLU A 108 8.26 1.19 -2.22
CA GLU A 108 9.57 1.82 -2.10
C GLU A 108 9.62 2.84 -0.94
N PHE A 109 8.58 3.66 -0.81
CA PHE A 109 8.50 4.64 0.28
C PHE A 109 8.40 3.98 1.67
N ILE A 110 7.68 2.86 1.78
CA ILE A 110 7.58 2.10 3.04
C ILE A 110 8.91 1.40 3.38
N GLU A 111 9.60 0.85 2.38
CA GLU A 111 10.87 0.15 2.56
C GLU A 111 12.00 1.07 3.04
N ASP A 112 12.00 2.33 2.59
CA ASP A 112 12.91 3.33 3.13
C ASP A 112 12.45 3.82 4.51
N ARG A 113 12.95 3.14 5.55
CA ARG A 113 12.68 3.46 6.95
C ARG A 113 13.00 4.90 7.33
N ALA A 114 13.94 5.56 6.64
CA ALA A 114 14.31 6.94 6.95
C ALA A 114 13.12 7.91 6.78
N ASN A 115 12.17 7.59 5.89
CA ASN A 115 10.94 8.37 5.68
C ASN A 115 10.06 8.52 6.92
N PHE A 116 10.24 7.66 7.93
CA PHE A 116 9.40 7.63 9.14
C PHE A 116 10.14 8.05 10.41
N LEU A 117 11.44 8.34 10.31
CA LEU A 117 12.24 8.79 11.44
C LEU A 117 12.25 10.32 11.47
N LYS A 118 12.07 10.89 12.66
CA LYS A 118 12.36 12.30 12.87
C LYS A 118 13.85 12.42 13.13
N VAL A 119 14.55 13.09 12.23
CA VAL A 119 15.96 13.47 12.37
C VAL A 119 16.06 14.91 12.86
#